data_AF-A0A839RKF8-F1
#
_entry.id   AF-A0A839RKF8-F1
#
_cell.length_a   1.000
_cell.length_b   1.000
_cell.length_c   1.000
_cell.angle_alpha   90.00
_cell.angle_beta   90.00
_cell.angle_gamma   90.00
#
_symmetry.space_group_name_H-M   'P 1'
#
loop_
_entity.id
_entity.type
_entity.pdbx_description
1 polymer ?
#
loop_
_entity_poly.entity_id
_entity_poly.type
_entity_poly.pdbx_seq_one_letter_code
_entity_poly.pdbx_strand_id
1 'polypeptide(L)'
;MSPLSPLSITRPLSYLRGQTVNFSPDDSGRNPRTGPGFTLEVLAHDGVPLPETHVRTAGTVTGLDVGRTTNIRFGSTMQHVKVRLTHHGRPANVAVLNFAGHVLLGKTMTVGPRIPEELAFHHTGIHSMEIIALEEDVLLSRLCFSRWPIPWW
;
A
#
# COMPACT_ATOMS: atom_id res chain seq x y z
N MET A 1 31.45 40.21 15.32
CA MET A 1 30.50 39.63 14.36
C MET A 1 30.85 38.15 14.19
N SER A 2 30.11 37.27 14.86
CA SER A 2 30.30 35.82 14.74
C SER A 2 29.47 35.29 13.58
N PRO A 3 30.01 34.46 12.67
CA PRO A 3 29.19 33.80 11.68
C PRO A 3 28.33 32.73 12.35
N LEU A 4 27.02 32.80 12.11
CA LEU A 4 26.05 31.76 12.48
C LEU A 4 26.41 30.47 11.75
N SER A 5 26.71 29.41 12.49
CA SER A 5 26.82 28.06 11.95
C SER A 5 25.47 27.66 11.34
N PRO A 6 25.43 27.06 10.14
CA PRO A 6 24.19 26.49 9.62
C PRO A 6 23.80 25.32 10.53
N LEU A 7 22.59 25.37 11.09
CA LEU A 7 21.95 24.25 11.76
C LEU A 7 21.91 23.08 10.77
N SER A 8 22.83 22.14 10.91
CA SER A 8 22.70 20.81 10.32
C SER A 8 21.49 20.16 10.97
N ILE A 9 20.33 20.30 10.33
CA ILE A 9 19.15 19.51 10.68
C ILE A 9 19.51 18.07 10.29
N THR A 10 20.08 17.34 11.23
CA THR A 10 20.27 15.90 11.14
C THR A 10 18.87 15.28 11.14
N ARG A 11 18.23 15.25 9.97
CA ARG A 11 17.02 14.45 9.77
C ARG A 11 17.44 13.00 10.04
N PRO A 12 16.80 12.30 10.98
CA PRO A 12 17.19 10.94 11.29
C PRO A 12 17.12 10.10 10.01
N LEU A 13 18.15 9.27 9.77
CA LEU A 13 18.28 8.40 8.60
C LEU A 13 17.06 7.51 8.34
N SER A 14 16.21 7.31 9.35
CA SER A 14 14.90 6.64 9.22
C SER A 14 13.94 7.36 8.27
N TYR A 15 14.04 8.67 8.11
CA TYR A 15 13.19 9.47 7.19
C TYR A 15 13.58 9.30 5.71
N LEU A 16 14.77 8.75 5.44
CA LEU A 16 15.25 8.45 4.09
C LEU A 16 14.97 6.99 3.68
N ARG A 17 14.54 6.14 4.61
CA ARG A 17 14.23 4.74 4.30
C ARG A 17 12.77 4.63 3.89
N GLY A 18 12.53 4.07 2.71
CA GLY A 18 11.20 3.59 2.36
C GLY A 18 10.74 2.57 3.37
N GLN A 19 9.43 2.45 3.47
CA GLN A 19 8.81 1.48 4.34
C GLN A 19 8.41 0.26 3.55
N THR A 20 8.51 -0.90 4.19
CA THR A 20 7.99 -2.16 3.68
C THR A 20 7.13 -2.79 4.76
N VAL A 21 5.88 -3.06 4.40
CA VAL A 21 4.90 -3.75 5.20
C VAL A 21 4.71 -5.12 4.58
N ASN A 22 5.03 -6.16 5.33
CA ASN A 22 4.62 -7.52 5.02
C ASN A 22 3.46 -7.89 5.95
N PHE A 23 2.65 -8.85 5.54
CA PHE A 23 1.49 -9.30 6.31
C PHE A 23 1.73 -10.72 6.81
N SER A 24 1.53 -10.92 8.11
CA SER A 24 1.65 -12.21 8.79
C SER A 24 0.28 -12.72 9.27
N PRO A 25 0.06 -14.04 9.42
CA PRO A 25 -1.25 -14.59 9.78
C PRO A 25 -1.85 -13.98 11.06
N ASP A 26 -1.00 -13.65 12.02
CA ASP A 26 -1.38 -13.07 13.31
C ASP A 26 -1.67 -11.55 13.25
N ASP A 27 -1.52 -10.91 12.08
CA ASP A 27 -1.73 -9.48 11.92
C ASP A 27 -3.19 -9.09 11.63
N SER A 28 -4.13 -10.03 11.72
CA SER A 28 -5.57 -9.72 11.65
C SER A 28 -5.97 -8.82 12.83
N GLY A 29 -6.97 -7.95 12.65
CA GLY A 29 -7.45 -7.10 13.73
C GLY A 29 -8.15 -5.84 13.24
N ARG A 30 -8.07 -4.75 14.02
CA ARG A 30 -8.86 -3.54 13.79
C ARG A 30 -8.79 -3.01 12.35
N ASN A 31 -9.96 -2.62 11.84
CA ASN A 31 -10.10 -1.85 10.61
C ASN A 31 -10.59 -0.43 10.97
N PRO A 32 -9.90 0.65 10.56
CA PRO A 32 -8.68 0.65 9.76
C PRO A 32 -7.45 0.17 10.53
N ARG A 33 -6.54 -0.50 9.83
CA ARG A 33 -5.21 -0.85 10.32
C ARG A 33 -4.29 0.36 10.17
N THR A 34 -3.60 0.73 11.23
CA THR A 34 -2.61 1.81 11.21
C THR A 34 -1.21 1.27 11.42
N GLY A 35 -0.24 1.87 10.74
CA GLY A 35 1.17 1.59 10.93
C GLY A 35 2.00 2.85 10.72
N PRO A 36 3.32 2.76 10.85
CA PRO A 36 4.18 3.93 10.66
C PRO A 36 3.94 4.54 9.27
N GLY A 37 3.41 5.75 9.19
CA GLY A 37 3.25 6.46 7.92
C GLY A 37 2.16 5.92 6.96
N PHE A 38 1.26 5.03 7.41
CA PHE A 38 0.10 4.63 6.63
C PHE A 38 -1.12 4.28 7.50
N THR A 39 -2.30 4.44 6.90
CA THR A 39 -3.58 3.91 7.38
C THR A 39 -4.20 3.11 6.24
N LEU A 40 -4.65 1.89 6.53
CA LEU A 40 -5.25 0.97 5.58
C LEU A 40 -6.68 0.64 6.04
N GLU A 41 -7.66 0.80 5.18
CA GLU A 41 -9.06 0.49 5.44
C GLU A 41 -9.57 -0.51 4.39
N VAL A 42 -10.22 -1.59 4.83
CA VAL A 42 -10.83 -2.59 3.96
C VAL A 42 -12.35 -2.41 3.95
N LEU A 43 -12.95 -2.36 2.77
CA LEU A 43 -14.38 -2.16 2.56
C LEU A 43 -15.02 -3.43 1.98
N ALA A 44 -16.23 -3.71 2.43
CA ALA A 44 -17.10 -4.74 1.88
C ALA A 44 -17.68 -4.32 0.52
N HIS A 45 -18.43 -5.22 -0.12
CA HIS A 45 -19.04 -4.98 -1.43
C HIS A 45 -19.97 -3.76 -1.48
N ASP A 46 -20.63 -3.42 -0.38
CA ASP A 46 -21.52 -2.27 -0.24
C ASP A 46 -20.79 -0.96 0.07
N GLY A 47 -19.45 -0.99 0.16
CA GLY A 47 -18.61 0.16 0.50
C GLY A 47 -18.53 0.46 2.00
N VAL A 48 -19.15 -0.35 2.85
CA VAL A 48 -19.06 -0.21 4.31
C VAL A 48 -17.72 -0.80 4.79
N PRO A 49 -16.99 -0.13 5.70
CA PRO A 49 -15.80 -0.71 6.30
C PRO A 49 -16.10 -2.04 6.99
N LEU A 50 -15.28 -3.05 6.72
CA LEU A 50 -15.33 -4.31 7.48
C LEU A 50 -15.06 -4.04 8.97
N PRO A 51 -15.60 -4.83 9.90
CA PRO A 51 -15.31 -4.65 11.33
C PRO A 51 -13.83 -4.89 11.64
N GLU A 52 -13.19 -5.80 10.91
CA GLU A 52 -11.79 -6.17 11.06
C GLU A 52 -11.13 -6.38 9.70
N THR A 53 -9.81 -6.22 9.69
CA THR A 53 -8.93 -6.66 8.62
C THR A 53 -8.52 -8.11 8.88
N HIS A 54 -8.48 -8.92 7.83
CA HIS A 54 -8.08 -10.32 7.92
C HIS A 54 -6.83 -10.58 7.10
N VAL A 55 -5.83 -11.19 7.72
CA VAL A 55 -4.69 -11.78 7.01
C VAL A 55 -4.92 -13.28 6.94
N ARG A 56 -4.85 -13.84 5.73
CA ARG A 56 -5.04 -15.27 5.50
C ARG A 56 -3.95 -15.83 4.60
N THR A 57 -3.83 -17.15 4.64
CA THR A 57 -2.98 -17.91 3.73
C THR A 57 -3.85 -18.62 2.69
N ALA A 58 -3.54 -18.43 1.41
CA ALA A 58 -4.15 -19.14 0.30
C ALA A 58 -3.06 -19.76 -0.58
N GLY A 59 -2.98 -21.09 -0.58
CA GLY A 59 -1.85 -21.80 -1.18
C GLY A 59 -0.55 -21.45 -0.46
N THR A 60 0.43 -20.90 -1.19
CA THR A 60 1.74 -20.50 -0.65
C THR A 60 1.84 -19.01 -0.32
N VAL A 61 0.77 -18.24 -0.53
CA VAL A 61 0.74 -16.80 -0.31
C VAL A 61 0.03 -16.50 0.99
N THR A 62 0.68 -15.71 1.84
CA THR A 62 0.05 -15.08 3.01
C THR A 62 -0.06 -13.58 2.75
N GLY A 63 -1.25 -13.03 2.97
CA GLY A 63 -1.51 -11.62 2.72
C GLY A 63 -2.81 -11.14 3.34
N LEU A 64 -2.91 -9.82 3.47
CA LEU A 64 -4.15 -9.16 3.83
C LEU A 64 -5.20 -9.43 2.74
N ASP A 65 -6.38 -9.88 3.16
CA ASP A 65 -7.55 -9.91 2.29
C ASP A 65 -8.00 -8.49 1.99
N VAL A 66 -8.01 -8.11 0.71
CA VAL A 66 -8.36 -6.74 0.31
C VAL A 66 -9.86 -6.47 0.27
N GLY A 67 -10.71 -7.47 0.55
CA GLY A 67 -12.17 -7.34 0.46
C GLY A 67 -12.61 -6.94 -0.95
N ARG A 68 -13.60 -6.04 -1.06
CA ARG A 68 -13.98 -5.44 -2.34
C ARG A 68 -13.03 -4.31 -2.72
N THR A 69 -12.75 -3.44 -1.76
CA THR A 69 -11.92 -2.26 -1.92
C THR A 69 -11.03 -2.11 -0.70
N THR A 70 -9.74 -1.89 -0.92
CA THR A 70 -8.80 -1.48 0.13
C THR A 70 -8.27 -0.09 -0.17
N ASN A 71 -8.47 0.82 0.77
CA ASN A 71 -7.98 2.20 0.71
C ASN A 71 -6.76 2.36 1.62
N ILE A 72 -5.65 2.80 1.04
CA ILE A 72 -4.39 3.03 1.75
C ILE A 72 -4.09 4.53 1.69
N ARG A 73 -4.07 5.20 2.84
CA ARG A 73 -3.67 6.60 2.97
C ARG A 73 -2.26 6.66 3.53
N PHE A 74 -1.38 7.40 2.88
CA PHE A 74 -0.03 7.62 3.40
C PHE A 74 -0.01 8.86 4.29
N GLY A 75 0.79 8.84 5.36
CA GLY A 75 0.92 9.99 6.28
C GLY A 75 1.54 11.24 5.66
N SER A 76 1.91 11.17 4.38
CA SER A 76 2.45 12.26 3.58
C SER A 76 2.50 11.86 2.11
N THR A 77 2.78 12.84 1.25
CA THR A 77 3.03 12.58 -0.18
C THR A 77 4.24 11.67 -0.39
N MET A 78 4.03 10.61 -1.16
CA MET A 78 5.01 9.63 -1.63
C MET A 78 5.35 9.88 -3.12
N GLN A 79 6.48 9.33 -3.54
CA GLN A 79 6.91 9.34 -4.95
C GLN A 79 6.95 7.93 -5.55
N HIS A 80 7.18 6.93 -4.71
CA HIS A 80 7.26 5.54 -5.11
C HIS A 80 6.35 4.70 -4.22
N VAL A 81 5.51 3.88 -4.84
CA VAL A 81 4.69 2.87 -4.15
C VAL A 81 4.76 1.58 -4.94
N LYS A 82 4.98 0.45 -4.26
CA LYS A 82 4.96 -0.88 -4.86
C LYS A 82 4.08 -1.79 -4.01
N VAL A 83 3.21 -2.57 -4.66
CA VAL A 83 2.41 -3.59 -3.99
C VAL A 83 2.67 -4.95 -4.61
N ARG A 84 2.64 -6.00 -3.78
CA ARG A 84 2.66 -7.39 -4.24
C ARG A 84 1.31 -8.03 -3.97
N LEU A 85 0.58 -8.32 -5.04
CA LEU A 85 -0.77 -8.85 -5.01
C LEU A 85 -0.82 -10.27 -5.56
N THR A 86 -1.79 -11.07 -5.13
CA THR A 86 -2.12 -12.36 -5.73
C THR A 86 -3.63 -12.45 -5.82
N HIS A 87 -4.16 -12.78 -6.99
CA HIS A 87 -5.60 -13.02 -7.16
C HIS A 87 -5.86 -14.50 -7.40
N HIS A 88 -7.00 -14.99 -6.96
CA HIS A 88 -7.41 -16.39 -7.12
C HIS A 88 -8.60 -16.56 -8.07
N GLY A 89 -9.41 -15.50 -8.22
CA GLY A 89 -10.45 -15.34 -9.24
C GLY A 89 -10.07 -14.26 -10.25
N ARG A 90 -10.79 -13.13 -10.25
CA ARG A 90 -10.49 -11.98 -11.12
C ARG A 90 -9.30 -11.13 -10.67
N PRO A 91 -8.54 -10.54 -11.62
CA PRO A 91 -7.47 -9.60 -11.32
C PRO A 91 -8.00 -8.33 -10.65
N ALA A 92 -7.18 -7.73 -9.77
CA ALA A 92 -7.47 -6.44 -9.15
C ALA A 92 -7.04 -5.26 -10.03
N ASN A 93 -7.74 -4.14 -9.85
CA ASN A 93 -7.30 -2.83 -10.32
C ASN A 93 -6.66 -2.07 -9.14
N VAL A 94 -5.58 -1.37 -9.41
CA VAL A 94 -4.85 -0.57 -8.42
C VAL A 94 -4.64 0.82 -8.96
N ALA A 95 -5.06 1.83 -8.22
CA ALA A 95 -4.86 3.24 -8.56
C ALA A 95 -4.10 3.95 -7.44
N VAL A 96 -3.22 4.89 -7.81
CA VAL A 96 -2.63 5.86 -6.89
C VAL A 96 -3.27 7.22 -7.13
N LEU A 97 -3.58 7.92 -6.04
CA LEU A 97 -4.38 9.14 -6.06
C LEU A 97 -3.63 10.28 -5.34
N ASN A 98 -3.92 11.51 -5.75
CA ASN A 98 -3.42 12.71 -5.08
C ASN A 98 -4.27 13.08 -3.85
N PHE A 99 -3.92 14.18 -3.17
CA PHE A 99 -4.66 14.64 -1.98
C PHE A 99 -6.12 15.01 -2.25
N ALA A 100 -6.46 15.41 -3.48
CA ALA A 100 -7.83 15.72 -3.90
C ALA A 100 -8.63 14.46 -4.27
N GLY A 101 -8.03 13.27 -4.23
CA GLY A 101 -8.68 12.02 -4.64
C GLY A 101 -8.71 11.81 -6.15
N HIS A 102 -7.95 12.58 -6.94
CA HIS A 102 -7.84 12.32 -8.38
C HIS A 102 -6.82 11.21 -8.63
N VAL A 103 -7.16 10.27 -9.52
CA VAL A 103 -6.25 9.22 -9.98
C VAL A 103 -5.08 9.86 -10.73
N LEU A 104 -3.87 9.55 -10.28
CA LEU A 104 -2.62 9.92 -10.96
C LEU A 104 -2.20 8.85 -11.95
N LEU A 105 -2.25 7.58 -11.52
CA LEU A 105 -1.90 6.40 -12.31
C LEU A 105 -2.75 5.22 -11.86
N GLY A 106 -3.04 4.31 -12.79
CA GLY A 106 -3.74 3.05 -12.53
C GLY A 106 -3.09 1.88 -13.25
N LYS A 107 -3.15 0.69 -12.66
CA LYS A 107 -2.70 -0.59 -13.24
C LYS A 107 -3.70 -1.69 -12.91
N THR A 108 -3.88 -2.61 -13.83
CA THR A 108 -4.61 -3.86 -13.60
C THR A 108 -3.60 -4.99 -13.47
N MET A 109 -3.85 -5.94 -12.58
CA MET A 109 -3.06 -7.18 -12.54
C MET A 109 -3.15 -7.92 -13.88
N THR A 110 -2.02 -8.43 -14.35
CA THR A 110 -1.90 -9.07 -15.67
C THR A 110 -1.45 -10.53 -15.60
N VAL A 111 -0.85 -10.96 -14.49
CA VAL A 111 -0.43 -12.36 -14.32
C VAL A 111 -1.64 -13.26 -14.11
N GLY A 112 -1.45 -14.57 -14.29
CA GLY A 112 -2.50 -15.56 -14.04
C GLY A 112 -2.85 -15.72 -12.56
N PRO A 113 -3.99 -16.36 -12.25
CA PRO A 113 -4.42 -16.58 -10.87
C PRO A 113 -3.39 -17.42 -10.08
N ARG A 114 -3.29 -17.15 -8.78
CA ARG A 114 -2.37 -17.76 -7.81
C ARG A 114 -0.90 -17.46 -8.07
N ILE A 115 -0.59 -16.52 -8.96
CA ILE A 115 0.76 -16.03 -9.22
C ILE A 115 0.90 -14.64 -8.59
N PRO A 116 1.89 -14.42 -7.71
CA PRO A 116 2.15 -13.09 -7.17
C PRO A 116 2.66 -12.12 -8.24
N GLU A 117 2.09 -10.92 -8.31
CA GLU A 117 2.50 -9.82 -9.20
C GLU A 117 2.95 -8.62 -8.37
N GLU A 118 4.03 -7.97 -8.80
CA GLU A 118 4.44 -6.66 -8.26
C GLU A 118 3.96 -5.52 -9.18
N LEU A 119 3.15 -4.61 -8.63
CA LEU A 119 2.75 -3.39 -9.31
C LEU A 119 3.47 -2.19 -8.70
N ALA A 120 4.34 -1.55 -9.48
CA ALA A 120 5.10 -0.37 -9.08
C ALA A 120 4.53 0.92 -9.69
N PHE A 121 4.49 1.99 -8.90
CA PHE A 121 3.96 3.31 -9.23
C PHE A 121 4.99 4.38 -8.89
N HIS A 122 5.21 5.29 -9.84
CA HIS A 122 6.21 6.35 -9.75
C HIS A 122 5.56 7.66 -10.19
N HIS A 123 5.27 8.55 -9.25
CA HIS A 123 4.66 9.85 -9.54
C HIS A 123 4.90 10.83 -8.39
N THR A 124 5.16 12.11 -8.71
CA THR A 124 5.22 13.16 -7.70
C THR A 124 3.79 13.48 -7.23
N GLY A 125 3.43 13.17 -5.97
CA GLY A 125 2.09 13.53 -5.47
C GLY A 125 1.22 12.38 -4.98
N ILE A 126 1.72 11.14 -4.93
CA ILE A 126 0.93 10.00 -4.44
C ILE A 126 0.61 10.23 -2.96
N HIS A 127 -0.67 10.34 -2.63
CA HIS A 127 -1.14 10.53 -1.26
C HIS A 127 -1.94 9.33 -0.75
N SER A 128 -2.66 8.67 -1.64
CA SER A 128 -3.37 7.43 -1.33
C SER A 128 -3.27 6.44 -2.47
N MET A 129 -3.65 5.19 -2.17
CA MET A 129 -3.80 4.10 -3.11
C MET A 129 -5.13 3.43 -2.87
N GLU A 130 -5.80 3.02 -3.93
CA GLU A 130 -7.02 2.23 -3.91
C GLU A 130 -6.74 0.91 -4.65
N ILE A 131 -7.12 -0.21 -4.03
CA ILE A 131 -7.06 -1.54 -4.61
C ILE A 131 -8.49 -2.05 -4.71
N ILE A 132 -8.97 -2.32 -5.91
CA ILE A 132 -10.32 -2.81 -6.19
C ILE A 132 -10.22 -4.25 -6.69
N ALA A 133 -10.74 -5.20 -5.91
CA ALA A 133 -10.88 -6.59 -6.30
C ALA A 133 -12.31 -6.83 -6.79
N LEU A 134 -12.49 -7.21 -8.08
CA LEU A 134 -13.82 -7.43 -8.68
C LEU A 134 -14.55 -8.63 -8.08
N GLU A 135 -13.79 -9.58 -7.55
CA GLU A 135 -14.25 -10.71 -6.75
C GLU A 135 -13.41 -10.74 -5.47
N GLU A 136 -14.00 -11.14 -4.34
CA GLU A 136 -13.35 -11.18 -3.02
C GLU A 136 -12.35 -12.34 -2.92
N ASP A 137 -11.26 -12.26 -3.69
CA ASP A 137 -10.22 -13.28 -3.66
C ASP A 137 -8.85 -12.75 -4.11
N VAL A 138 -8.46 -11.62 -3.52
CA VAL A 138 -7.16 -10.97 -3.76
C VAL A 138 -6.45 -10.79 -2.41
N LEU A 139 -5.17 -11.12 -2.39
CA LEU A 139 -4.30 -10.97 -1.21
C LEU A 139 -3.21 -9.94 -1.47
N LEU A 140 -3.09 -8.96 -0.58
CA LEU A 140 -1.96 -8.04 -0.50
C LEU A 140 -0.90 -8.63 0.43
N SER A 141 0.19 -9.12 -0.14
CA SER A 141 1.28 -9.76 0.61
C SER A 141 2.41 -8.79 0.98
N ARG A 142 2.54 -7.67 0.25
CA ARG A 142 3.55 -6.65 0.52
C ARG A 142 3.11 -5.27 0.03
N LEU A 143 3.37 -4.25 0.85
CA LEU A 143 3.27 -2.85 0.50
C LEU A 143 4.61 -2.16 0.77
N CYS A 144 5.18 -1.50 -0.23
CA CYS A 144 6.36 -0.67 -0.10
C CYS A 144 6.03 0.77 -0.50
N PHE A 145 6.48 1.77 0.27
CA PHE A 145 6.26 3.19 -0.07
C PHE A 145 7.41 4.09 0.41
N SER A 146 7.70 5.12 -0.36
CA SER A 146 8.79 6.06 -0.08
C SER A 146 8.62 7.40 -0.79
N ARG A 147 9.27 8.42 -0.24
CA ARG A 147 9.34 9.76 -0.85
C ARG A 147 10.49 9.94 -1.84
N TRP A 148 11.47 9.04 -1.82
CA TRP A 148 12.71 9.17 -2.56
C TRP A 148 12.94 7.91 -3.38
N PRO A 149 13.67 7.99 -4.51
CA PRO A 149 14.09 6.82 -5.25
C PRO A 149 14.87 5.88 -4.33
N ILE A 150 14.46 4.62 -4.26
CA ILE A 150 15.17 3.60 -3.51
C ILE A 150 15.84 2.68 -4.53
N PRO A 151 17.19 2.62 -4.56
CA PRO A 151 17.92 1.91 -5.62
C PRO A 151 17.76 0.38 -5.60
N TRP A 152 17.14 -0.18 -4.56
CA TRP A 152 17.00 -1.63 -4.32
C TRP A 152 15.55 -2.02 -4.05
N TRP A 153 14.64 -1.41 -4.80
CA TRP A 153 13.26 -1.86 -4.93
C TRP A 153 13.05 -2.71 -6.17
#